data_AF-A0A6N2CXH6-F1
#
_entry.id   AF-A0A6N2CXH6-F1
#
_cell.length_a   1.000
_cell.length_b   1.000
_cell.length_c   1.000
_cell.angle_alpha   90.00
_cell.angle_beta   90.00
_cell.angle_gamma   90.00
#
_symmetry.space_group_name_H-M   'P 1'
#
loop_
_entity.id
_entity.type
_entity.pdbx_description
1 polymer ?
#
loop_
_entity_poly.entity_id
_entity_poly.type
_entity_poly.pdbx_seq_one_letter_code
_entity_poly.pdbx_strand_id
1 'polypeptide(L)'
;MSDQRASNRVTVNDEYARIDDFLSEYVTNVSRTGVFIRSKTLLPIGTQVQLRFSVLLDDFETIEGEGRVVRLVDTEHERGMGVEFIRLTDASQRILDRLEGHEPEPGEESA
;
A
#
# COMPACT_ATOMS: atom_id res chain seq x y z
N MET A 1 -17.29 -39.95 -27.89
CA MET A 1 -15.94 -39.53 -27.47
C MET A 1 -16.09 -38.11 -26.95
N SER A 2 -15.98 -37.93 -25.64
CA SER A 2 -16.09 -36.61 -25.01
C SER A 2 -14.79 -36.37 -24.25
N ASP A 3 -14.00 -35.44 -24.77
CA ASP A 3 -12.68 -35.04 -24.30
C ASP A 3 -12.86 -34.15 -23.06
N GLN A 4 -12.80 -34.75 -21.87
CA GLN A 4 -12.76 -33.99 -20.62
C GLN A 4 -11.31 -33.85 -20.19
N ARG A 5 -10.61 -32.86 -20.74
CA ARG A 5 -9.37 -32.37 -20.15
C ARG A 5 -9.71 -31.70 -18.83
N ALA A 6 -9.81 -32.50 -17.77
CA ALA A 6 -9.72 -32.01 -16.39
C ALA A 6 -8.29 -31.47 -16.22
N SER A 7 -8.09 -30.20 -16.59
CA SER A 7 -6.83 -29.50 -16.36
C SER A 7 -6.62 -29.44 -14.85
N ASN A 8 -5.66 -30.24 -14.38
CA ASN A 8 -5.18 -30.15 -13.01
C ASN A 8 -4.56 -28.76 -12.84
N ARG A 9 -5.27 -27.84 -12.18
CA ARG A 9 -4.76 -26.51 -11.90
C ARG A 9 -3.74 -26.66 -10.78
N VAL A 10 -2.47 -26.55 -11.15
CA VAL A 10 -1.38 -26.51 -10.18
C VAL A 10 -1.23 -25.06 -9.74
N THR A 11 -1.38 -24.81 -8.43
CA THR A 11 -1.05 -23.51 -7.85
C THR A 11 0.46 -23.31 -7.97
N VAL A 12 0.85 -22.32 -8.75
CA VAL A 12 2.24 -21.86 -8.85
C VAL A 12 2.35 -20.68 -7.89
N ASN A 13 3.47 -20.56 -7.14
CA ASN A 13 3.76 -19.50 -6.16
C ASN A 13 3.14 -19.65 -4.76
N ASP A 14 2.88 -20.87 -4.27
CA ASP A 14 2.48 -21.10 -2.86
C ASP A 14 3.46 -20.49 -1.84
N GLU A 15 4.76 -20.42 -2.19
CA GLU A 15 5.79 -19.82 -1.35
C GLU A 15 5.59 -18.30 -1.13
N TYR A 16 4.95 -17.60 -2.08
CA TYR A 16 4.63 -16.18 -1.94
C TYR A 16 3.41 -15.94 -1.06
N ALA A 17 2.44 -16.86 -1.06
CA ALA A 17 1.31 -16.81 -0.11
C ALA A 17 1.80 -16.88 1.35
N ARG A 18 2.93 -17.53 1.61
CA ARG A 18 3.55 -17.62 2.95
C ARG A 18 4.21 -16.33 3.42
N ILE A 19 4.58 -15.41 2.51
CA ILE A 19 5.20 -14.12 2.89
C ILE A 19 4.15 -13.21 3.53
N ASP A 20 2.92 -13.23 3.02
CA ASP A 20 1.76 -12.53 3.60
C ASP A 20 1.47 -12.97 5.04
N ASP A 21 1.68 -14.26 5.35
CA ASP A 21 1.51 -14.80 6.70
C ASP A 21 2.56 -14.28 7.68
N PHE A 22 3.74 -13.87 7.19
CA PHE A 22 4.86 -13.44 8.02
C PHE A 22 4.83 -11.95 8.36
N LEU A 23 4.41 -11.11 7.43
CA LEU A 23 4.31 -9.66 7.67
C LEU A 23 3.10 -9.35 8.56
N SER A 24 3.34 -8.66 9.69
CA SER A 24 2.24 -8.21 10.55
C SER A 24 1.43 -7.11 9.87
N GLU A 25 2.12 -6.19 9.18
CA GLU A 25 1.55 -4.99 8.56
C GLU A 25 2.36 -4.58 7.33
N TYR A 26 1.68 -4.27 6.21
CA TYR A 26 2.33 -3.71 5.02
C TYR A 26 1.32 -2.95 4.14
N VAL A 27 1.83 -2.00 3.34
CA VAL A 27 1.03 -1.23 2.39
C VAL A 27 0.79 -2.05 1.13
N THR A 28 -0.47 -2.24 0.72
CA THR A 28 -0.81 -2.98 -0.51
C THR A 28 -1.06 -2.06 -1.70
N ASN A 29 -1.48 -0.83 -1.44
CA ASN A 29 -1.66 0.21 -2.45
C ASN A 29 -1.55 1.59 -1.82
N VAL A 30 -1.19 2.54 -2.67
CA VAL A 30 -1.01 3.95 -2.33
C VAL A 30 -1.65 4.82 -3.41
N SER A 31 -2.18 5.96 -2.99
CA SER A 31 -2.76 7.01 -3.81
C SER A 31 -2.33 8.37 -3.24
N ARG A 32 -2.64 9.47 -3.93
CA ARG A 32 -2.38 10.83 -3.45
C ARG A 32 -2.89 11.13 -2.06
N THR A 33 -4.04 10.58 -1.71
CA THR A 33 -4.77 10.92 -0.48
C THR A 33 -4.60 9.90 0.63
N GLY A 34 -4.03 8.74 0.35
CA GLY A 34 -3.91 7.71 1.38
C GLY A 34 -3.40 6.37 0.89
N VAL A 35 -3.39 5.42 1.82
CA VAL A 35 -2.90 4.05 1.64
C VAL A 35 -3.90 3.03 2.15
N PHE A 36 -3.80 1.81 1.64
CA PHE A 36 -4.34 0.64 2.33
C PHE A 36 -3.22 -0.14 3.00
N ILE A 37 -3.36 -0.36 4.31
CA ILE A 37 -2.45 -1.13 5.14
C ILE A 37 -3.12 -2.46 5.44
N ARG A 38 -2.60 -3.56 4.88
CA ARG A 38 -2.96 -4.90 5.34
C ARG A 38 -2.40 -5.08 6.74
N SER A 39 -3.23 -5.50 7.69
CA SER A 39 -2.79 -5.72 9.08
C SER A 39 -3.61 -6.82 9.76
N LYS A 40 -2.95 -7.56 10.65
CA LYS A 40 -3.61 -8.50 11.57
C LYS A 40 -4.29 -7.80 12.75
N THR A 41 -4.04 -6.52 12.97
CA THR A 41 -4.67 -5.74 14.04
C THR A 41 -5.37 -4.53 13.44
N LEU A 42 -6.68 -4.46 13.61
CA LEU A 42 -7.48 -3.34 13.12
C LEU A 42 -7.58 -2.27 14.21
N LEU A 43 -7.02 -1.10 13.92
CA LEU A 43 -7.20 0.08 14.77
C LEU A 43 -8.56 0.71 14.48
N PRO A 44 -9.26 1.29 15.49
CA PRO A 44 -10.55 1.93 15.26
C PRO A 44 -10.51 3.06 14.23
N ILE A 45 -11.62 3.29 13.53
CA ILE A 45 -11.80 4.49 12.68
C ILE A 45 -11.57 5.75 13.52
N GLY A 46 -10.85 6.71 12.95
CA GLY A 46 -10.43 7.94 13.62
C GLY A 46 -9.07 7.85 14.32
N THR A 47 -8.50 6.66 14.48
CA THR A 47 -7.16 6.49 15.04
C THR A 47 -6.12 7.19 14.17
N GLN A 48 -5.29 8.04 14.80
CA GLN A 48 -4.12 8.63 14.15
C GLN A 48 -2.93 7.68 14.25
N VAL A 49 -2.21 7.53 13.13
CA VAL A 49 -1.07 6.63 13.01
C VAL A 49 0.12 7.37 12.41
N GLN A 50 1.32 7.00 12.85
CA GLN A 50 2.54 7.38 12.15
C GLN A 50 2.80 6.40 11.03
N LEU A 51 3.05 6.93 9.84
CA LEU A 51 3.30 6.19 8.62
C LEU A 51 4.78 6.27 8.30
N ARG A 52 5.37 5.10 8.05
CA ARG A 52 6.71 4.94 7.52
C ARG A 52 6.78 3.66 6.71
N PHE A 53 6.86 3.77 5.40
CA PHE A 53 6.94 2.61 4.51
C PHE A 53 7.80 2.91 3.31
N SER A 54 8.41 1.88 2.74
CA SER A 54 9.26 2.02 1.57
C SER A 54 8.52 1.59 0.30
N VAL A 55 8.77 2.32 -0.78
CA VAL A 55 8.33 2.00 -2.15
C VAL A 55 9.57 1.76 -3.00
N LEU A 56 9.44 0.94 -4.03
CA LEU A 56 10.51 0.68 -5.00
C LEU A 56 10.08 1.28 -6.34
N LEU A 57 10.77 2.35 -6.74
CA LEU A 57 10.64 3.00 -8.06
C LEU A 57 11.84 2.59 -8.92
N ASP A 58 12.86 3.45 -8.96
CA ASP A 58 14.21 3.12 -9.47
C ASP A 58 15.12 2.65 -8.34
N ASP A 59 14.92 3.20 -7.14
CA ASP A 59 15.58 2.85 -5.88
C ASP A 59 14.54 2.72 -4.76
N PHE A 60 14.97 2.20 -3.60
CA PHE A 60 14.14 2.19 -2.39
C PHE A 60 13.99 3.60 -1.82
N GLU A 61 12.76 4.09 -1.79
CA GLU A 61 12.43 5.40 -1.26
C GLU A 61 11.44 5.27 -0.11
N THR A 62 11.55 6.13 0.91
CA THR A 62 10.71 6.05 2.11
C THR A 62 9.66 7.16 2.11
N ILE A 63 8.40 6.76 2.29
CA ILE A 63 7.27 7.64 2.52
C ILE A 63 7.01 7.71 4.03
N GLU A 64 6.98 8.92 4.57
CA GLU A 64 6.82 9.21 5.98
C GLU A 64 5.77 10.31 6.21
N GLY A 65 4.97 10.16 7.27
CA GLY A 65 4.01 11.16 7.69
C GLY A 65 2.99 10.67 8.70
N GLU A 66 1.90 11.41 8.84
CA GLU A 66 0.78 11.14 9.73
C GLU A 66 -0.45 10.77 8.90
N GLY A 67 -1.20 9.77 9.36
CA GLY A 67 -2.44 9.34 8.74
C GLY A 67 -3.55 9.08 9.75
N ARG A 68 -4.77 8.92 9.24
CA ARG A 68 -5.96 8.59 10.03
C ARG A 68 -6.69 7.41 9.41
N VAL A 69 -7.06 6.45 10.25
CA VAL A 69 -7.89 5.32 9.82
C VAL A 69 -9.30 5.83 9.45
N VAL A 70 -9.70 5.61 8.20
CA VAL A 70 -11.01 6.06 7.67
C VAL A 70 -11.93 4.91 7.27
N ARG A 71 -11.37 3.71 7.03
CA ARG A 71 -12.15 2.48 6.77
C ARG A 71 -11.45 1.25 7.32
N LEU A 72 -12.23 0.24 7.68
CA LEU A 72 -11.76 -1.10 8.03
C LEU A 72 -12.27 -2.12 7.02
N VAL A 73 -11.45 -3.10 6.70
CA VAL A 73 -11.84 -4.29 5.93
C VAL A 73 -11.51 -5.50 6.78
N ASP A 74 -12.49 -6.36 6.98
CA ASP A 74 -12.35 -7.61 7.71
C ASP A 74 -13.16 -8.69 7.00
N THR A 75 -12.56 -9.27 5.96
CA THR A 75 -13.17 -10.31 5.12
C THR A 75 -12.25 -11.53 5.06
N GLU A 76 -12.75 -12.64 4.55
CA GLU A 76 -11.93 -13.85 4.37
C GLU A 76 -10.74 -13.64 3.43
N HIS A 77 -10.81 -12.69 2.49
CA HIS A 77 -9.80 -12.48 1.46
C HIS A 77 -8.91 -11.26 1.71
N GLU A 78 -9.41 -10.25 2.40
CA GLU A 78 -8.68 -9.02 2.69
C GLU A 78 -8.99 -8.55 4.11
N ARG A 79 -7.93 -8.18 4.84
CA ARG A 79 -8.03 -7.63 6.19
C ARG A 79 -7.04 -6.49 6.37
N GLY A 80 -7.53 -5.31 6.73
CA GLY A 80 -6.68 -4.14 6.86
C GLY A 80 -7.44 -2.83 7.05
N MET A 81 -6.71 -1.74 6.90
CA MET A 81 -7.15 -0.39 7.19
C MET A 81 -6.91 0.50 5.99
N GLY A 82 -7.94 1.25 5.56
CA GLY A 82 -7.71 2.40 4.71
C GLY A 82 -7.34 3.59 5.59
N VAL A 83 -6.21 4.20 5.29
CA VAL A 83 -5.63 5.32 6.03
C VAL A 83 -5.53 6.51 5.09
N GLU A 84 -6.20 7.60 5.45
CA GLU A 84 -6.08 8.90 4.78
C GLU A 84 -4.85 9.64 5.32
N PHE A 85 -4.07 10.29 4.46
CA PHE A 85 -2.96 11.12 4.88
C PHE A 85 -3.45 12.41 5.54
N ILE A 86 -2.96 12.69 6.74
CA ILE A 86 -3.12 14.00 7.40
C ILE A 86 -2.00 14.93 6.96
N ARG A 87 -0.77 14.43 6.97
CA ARG A 87 0.44 15.18 6.60
C ARG A 87 1.48 14.21 6.10
N LEU A 88 2.20 14.59 5.06
CA LEU A 88 3.41 13.90 4.61
C LEU A 88 4.58 14.87 4.61
N THR A 89 5.79 14.35 4.74
CA THR A 89 6.99 15.18 4.50
C THR A 89 7.02 15.65 3.04
N ASP A 90 7.68 16.78 2.77
CA ASP A 90 7.79 17.31 1.40
C ASP A 90 8.48 16.33 0.46
N ALA A 91 9.48 15.59 0.95
CA ALA A 91 10.13 14.52 0.20
C ALA A 91 9.14 13.40 -0.16
N SER A 92 8.31 12.98 0.79
CA SER A 92 7.29 11.96 0.57
C SER A 92 6.19 12.39 -0.39
N GLN A 93 5.81 13.67 -0.39
CA GLN A 93 4.86 14.21 -1.38
C GLN A 93 5.44 14.12 -2.80
N ARG A 94 6.71 14.49 -2.99
CA ARG A 94 7.38 14.35 -4.31
C ARG A 94 7.49 12.90 -4.78
N ILE A 95 7.73 11.96 -3.85
CA ILE A 95 7.73 10.53 -4.17
C ILE A 95 6.33 10.11 -4.68
N LEU A 96 5.26 10.54 -4.03
CA LEU A 96 3.88 10.25 -4.46
C LEU A 96 3.56 10.85 -5.83
N ASP A 97 3.96 12.10 -6.08
CA ASP A 97 3.71 12.74 -7.38
C ASP A 97 4.34 11.94 -8.52
N ARG A 98 5.58 11.48 -8.34
CA ARG A 98 6.25 10.60 -9.32
C ARG A 98 5.56 9.24 -9.47
N LEU A 99 5.09 8.63 -8.37
CA LEU A 99 4.33 7.37 -8.41
C LEU A 99 3.04 7.49 -9.23
N GLU A 100 2.39 8.65 -9.19
CA GLU A 100 1.16 8.92 -9.96
C GLU A 100 1.45 9.33 -11.41
N GLY A 101 2.71 9.35 -11.84
CA GLY A 101 3.11 9.79 -13.18
C GLY A 101 3.01 11.29 -13.40
N HIS A 102 2.94 12.08 -12.31
CA HIS A 102 3.11 13.53 -12.37
C HIS A 102 4.60 13.81 -12.24
N GLU A 103 5.26 14.11 -13.36
CA GLU A 103 6.59 14.72 -13.30
C GLU A 103 6.46 16.06 -12.54
N PRO A 104 7.34 16.34 -11.56
CA PRO A 104 7.37 17.66 -10.97
C PRO A 104 7.70 18.67 -12.09
N GLU A 105 6.78 19.60 -12.34
CA GLU A 105 7.03 20.74 -13.24
C GLU A 105 8.35 21.41 -12.80
N PRO A 106 9.36 21.51 -13.67
CA PRO A 106 10.61 22.15 -13.32
C PRO A 106 10.38 23.66 -13.17
N GLY A 107 10.22 24.12 -11.93
CA GLY A 107 10.46 25.52 -11.57
C GLY A 107 9.40 26.17 -10.69
N GLU A 108 9.51 25.98 -9.37
CA GLU A 108 9.12 27.01 -8.40
C GLU A 108 10.16 27.03 -7.26
N GLU A 109 11.44 27.16 -7.61
CA GLU A 109 12.41 27.77 -6.70
C GLU A 109 12.42 29.26 -7.03
N SER A 110 11.57 30.01 -6.31
CA SER A 110 11.41 31.45 -6.45
C SER A 110 12.68 32.18 -6.01
N ALA A 111 13.11 33.12 -6.86
CA ALA A 111 13.65 34.45 -6.59
C ALA A 111 14.49 34.70 -5.31
#